data_AF-A0A957B6H6-F1
#
_entry.id   AF-A0A957B6H6-F1
#
_cell.length_a   1.000
_cell.length_b   1.000
_cell.length_c   1.000
_cell.angle_alpha   90.00
_cell.angle_beta   90.00
_cell.angle_gamma   90.00
#
_symmetry.space_group_name_H-M   'P 1'
#
loop_
_entity.id
_entity.type
_entity.pdbx_description
1 polymer ?
#
loop_
_entity_poly.entity_id
_entity_poly.type
_entity_poly.pdbx_seq_one_letter_code
_entity_poly.pdbx_strand_id
1 'polypeptide(L)'
;VNEAAQHVWSGKGSVLIEAITYRYRGHGVSDKQYDSAFAEELAEWKENKDPIVLFRRHLEDKYKDISGELDDIVAEQKKIVEEAVEFAENSPFPDTEEQLYANVYVE
;
A
#
# COMPACT_ATOMS: atom_id res chain seq x y z
N VAL A 1 7.16 10.68 -11.45
CA VAL A 1 5.82 10.60 -12.10
C VAL A 1 5.33 11.93 -12.67
N ASN A 2 5.49 13.07 -11.99
CA ASN A 2 5.01 14.37 -12.49
C ASN A 2 5.54 14.75 -13.89
N GLU A 3 6.84 14.53 -14.14
CA GLU A 3 7.44 14.78 -15.45
C GLU A 3 6.81 13.91 -16.55
N ALA A 4 6.66 12.61 -16.29
CA ALA A 4 6.01 11.68 -17.23
C ALA A 4 4.54 12.05 -17.48
N ALA A 5 3.81 12.47 -16.44
CA ALA A 5 2.44 12.96 -16.58
C ALA A 5 2.38 14.21 -17.46
N GLN A 6 3.24 15.19 -17.22
CA GLN A 6 3.35 16.39 -18.06
C GLN A 6 3.72 16.06 -19.51
N HIS A 7 4.61 15.09 -19.73
CA HIS A 7 4.97 14.62 -21.06
C HIS A 7 3.74 14.07 -21.81
N VAL A 8 2.99 13.16 -21.18
CA VAL A 8 1.78 12.57 -21.77
C VAL A 8 0.70 13.64 -21.99
N TRP A 9 0.45 14.50 -21.00
CA TRP A 9 -0.57 15.56 -21.08
C TRP A 9 -0.23 16.64 -22.10
N SER A 10 1.05 16.89 -22.37
CA SER A 10 1.48 17.78 -23.45
C SER A 10 1.42 17.14 -24.85
N GLY A 11 0.85 15.94 -24.96
CA GLY A 11 0.62 15.26 -26.24
C GLY A 11 1.88 14.66 -26.87
N LYS A 12 2.95 14.47 -26.08
CA LYS A 12 4.25 14.00 -26.59
C LYS A 12 4.36 12.48 -26.72
N GLY A 13 3.28 11.76 -26.43
CA GLY A 13 3.21 10.31 -26.50
C GLY A 13 3.31 9.63 -25.13
N SER A 14 3.35 8.30 -25.15
CA SER A 14 3.41 7.46 -23.95
C SER A 14 4.81 7.41 -23.33
N VAL A 15 4.87 7.23 -22.02
CA VAL A 15 6.11 7.02 -21.26
C VAL A 15 6.01 5.69 -20.52
N LEU A 16 7.10 4.90 -20.52
CA LEU A 16 7.26 3.74 -19.65
C LEU A 16 8.00 4.17 -18.37
N ILE A 17 7.47 3.80 -17.21
CA ILE A 17 8.13 3.99 -15.91
C ILE A 17 8.35 2.63 -15.29
N GLU A 18 9.61 2.31 -14.99
CA GLU A 18 9.96 1.15 -14.18
C GLU A 18 10.17 1.60 -12.73
N ALA A 19 9.30 1.14 -11.83
CA ALA A 19 9.42 1.36 -10.40
C ALA A 19 10.01 0.11 -9.74
N ILE A 20 11.30 0.13 -9.46
CA ILE A 20 11.98 -0.96 -8.75
C ILE A 20 11.53 -0.94 -7.28
N THR A 21 10.83 -1.99 -6.88
CA THR A 21 10.27 -2.13 -5.52
C THR A 21 10.34 -3.58 -5.06
N TYR A 22 9.84 -3.85 -3.85
CA TYR A 22 9.95 -5.16 -3.21
C TYR A 22 8.68 -5.52 -2.44
N ARG A 23 8.23 -6.78 -2.54
CA ARG A 23 7.11 -7.27 -1.71
C ARG A 23 7.63 -7.95 -0.45
N TYR A 24 7.07 -7.58 0.68
CA TYR A 24 7.44 -8.15 1.98
C TYR A 24 6.74 -9.44 2.34
N ARG A 25 5.79 -9.89 1.51
CA ARG A 25 5.01 -11.13 1.70
C ARG A 25 5.05 -11.98 0.44
N GLY A 26 4.66 -13.24 0.56
CA GLY A 26 4.49 -14.19 -0.55
C GLY A 26 3.62 -13.68 -1.70
N HIS A 27 3.58 -14.42 -2.80
CA HIS A 27 2.72 -14.06 -3.95
C HIS A 27 1.23 -14.04 -3.57
N GLY A 28 0.84 -14.87 -2.60
CA GLY A 28 -0.48 -14.87 -1.98
C GLY A 28 -0.43 -15.63 -0.65
N VAL A 29 -1.59 -15.75 0.01
CA VAL A 29 -1.71 -16.38 1.34
C VAL A 29 -1.24 -17.85 1.34
N SER A 30 -1.30 -18.54 0.20
CA SER A 30 -0.82 -19.91 0.04
C SER A 30 0.70 -20.06 -0.01
N ASP A 31 1.43 -18.98 -0.27
CA ASP A 31 2.89 -18.98 -0.42
C ASP A 31 3.59 -18.86 0.95
N LYS A 32 3.58 -19.97 1.69
CA LYS A 32 4.02 -20.03 3.09
C LYS A 32 5.54 -20.05 3.28
N GLN A 33 6.31 -20.34 2.24
CA GLN A 33 7.76 -20.51 2.33
C GLN A 33 8.54 -19.25 1.98
N TYR A 34 7.90 -18.26 1.35
CA TYR A 34 8.54 -17.04 0.88
C TYR A 34 9.36 -16.33 1.98
N ASP A 35 8.74 -16.06 3.13
CA ASP A 35 9.40 -15.31 4.21
C ASP A 35 10.67 -16.03 4.70
N SER A 36 10.69 -17.36 4.71
CA SER A 36 11.87 -18.15 5.10
C SER A 36 12.92 -18.26 3.98
N ALA A 37 12.50 -18.36 2.72
CA ALA A 37 13.39 -18.54 1.58
C ALA A 37 14.18 -17.25 1.25
N PHE A 38 13.60 -16.08 1.55
CA PHE A 38 14.17 -14.77 1.24
C PHE A 38 14.46 -13.94 2.51
N ALA A 39 14.68 -14.59 3.65
CA ALA A 39 14.77 -13.93 4.95
C ALA A 39 15.85 -12.83 4.99
N GLU A 40 17.04 -13.10 4.45
CA GLU A 40 18.16 -12.14 4.43
C GLU A 40 17.85 -10.93 3.53
N GLU A 41 17.33 -11.17 2.32
CA GLU A 41 16.93 -10.11 1.40
C GLU A 41 15.79 -9.28 1.98
N LEU A 42 14.78 -9.92 2.58
CA LEU A 42 13.69 -9.24 3.27
C LEU A 42 14.18 -8.32 4.40
N ALA A 43 15.17 -8.76 5.19
CA ALA A 43 15.76 -7.94 6.24
C ALA A 43 16.46 -6.71 5.64
N GLU A 44 17.30 -6.89 4.62
CA GLU A 44 17.99 -5.79 3.95
C GLU A 44 16.99 -4.73 3.44
N TRP A 45 15.94 -5.18 2.77
CA TRP A 45 14.94 -4.28 2.19
C TRP A 45 14.09 -3.58 3.25
N LYS A 46 13.73 -4.23 4.35
CA LYS A 46 12.95 -3.61 5.43
C LYS A 46 13.77 -2.59 6.23
N GLU A 47 15.03 -2.90 6.50
CA GLU A 47 15.86 -2.05 7.36
C GLU A 47 16.40 -0.83 6.61
N ASN A 48 16.75 -1.01 5.34
CA ASN A 48 17.53 -0.01 4.59
C ASN A 48 16.76 0.60 3.41
N LYS A 49 15.68 -0.03 2.93
CA LYS A 49 14.97 0.37 1.71
C LYS A 49 13.46 0.55 1.90
N ASP A 50 12.96 0.44 3.13
CA ASP A 50 11.54 0.67 3.41
C ASP A 50 11.21 2.15 3.18
N PRO A 51 10.29 2.47 2.24
CA PRO A 51 10.00 3.85 1.87
C PRO A 51 9.36 4.64 3.01
N ILE A 52 8.63 4.01 3.93
CA ILE A 52 8.02 4.67 5.09
C ILE A 52 9.11 5.04 6.09
N VAL A 53 10.03 4.11 6.38
CA VAL A 53 11.16 4.35 7.29
C VAL A 53 12.09 5.44 6.73
N LEU A 54 12.43 5.35 5.46
CA LEU A 54 13.29 6.33 4.80
C LEU A 54 12.65 7.73 4.78
N PHE A 55 11.35 7.81 4.48
CA PHE A 55 10.66 9.09 4.45
C PHE A 55 10.49 9.69 5.85
N ARG A 56 10.22 8.86 6.88
CA ARG A 56 10.20 9.30 8.27
C ARG A 56 11.54 9.93 8.68
N ARG A 57 12.66 9.22 8.45
CA ARG A 57 14.01 9.76 8.72
C ARG A 57 14.24 11.08 8.00
N HIS A 58 13.87 11.17 6.72
CA HIS A 58 13.98 12.40 5.95
C HIS A 58 13.20 13.58 6.57
N LEU A 59 12.00 13.32 7.11
CA LEU A 59 11.21 14.35 7.78
C LEU A 59 11.81 14.76 9.12
N GLU A 60 12.25 13.80 9.93
CA GLU A 60 12.88 14.04 11.23
C GLU A 60 14.20 14.84 11.09
N ASP A 61 14.98 14.57 10.05
CA ASP A 61 16.19 15.36 9.74
C ASP A 61 15.88 16.80 9.33
N LYS A 62 14.71 17.03 8.72
CA LYS A 62 14.33 18.31 8.13
C LYS A 62 13.54 19.21 9.09
N TYR A 63 12.76 18.61 9.99
CA TYR A 63 11.84 19.32 10.89
C TYR A 63 12.12 18.94 12.34
N LYS A 64 12.39 19.94 13.17
CA LYS A 64 12.59 19.74 14.61
C LYS A 64 11.27 19.34 15.27
N ASP A 65 11.36 18.44 16.24
CA ASP A 65 10.26 18.02 17.11
C ASP A 65 9.04 17.38 16.41
N ILE A 66 9.18 16.94 15.15
CA ILE A 66 8.08 16.36 14.35
C ILE A 66 7.74 14.90 14.73
N SER A 67 8.63 14.19 15.42
CA SER A 67 8.45 12.74 15.69
C SER A 67 7.14 12.41 16.41
N GLY A 68 6.70 13.26 17.34
CA GLY A 68 5.41 13.07 18.02
C GLY A 68 4.21 13.14 17.06
N GLU A 69 4.21 14.11 16.15
CA GLU A 69 3.17 14.22 15.12
C GLU A 69 3.17 13.01 14.18
N LEU A 70 4.35 12.48 13.84
CA LEU A 70 4.45 11.28 13.01
C LEU A 70 3.90 10.04 13.73
N ASP A 71 4.12 9.92 15.04
CA ASP A 71 3.57 8.84 15.85
C ASP A 71 2.05 8.93 15.97
N ASP A 72 1.53 10.15 16.15
CA ASP A 72 0.08 10.41 16.18
C ASP A 72 -0.58 10.01 14.84
N ILE A 73 0.04 10.35 13.70
CA ILE A 73 -0.43 9.92 12.37
C ILE A 73 -0.46 8.39 12.28
N VAL A 74 0.59 7.70 12.71
CA VAL A 74 0.63 6.22 12.67
C VAL A 74 -0.50 5.61 13.53
N ALA A 75 -0.73 6.17 14.72
CA ALA A 75 -1.80 5.72 15.61
C ALA A 75 -3.19 5.96 15.00
N GLU A 76 -3.41 7.13 14.41
CA GLU A 76 -4.67 7.46 13.73
C GLU A 76 -4.94 6.52 12.56
N GLN A 77 -3.94 6.29 11.69
CA GLN A 77 -4.10 5.39 10.54
C GLN A 77 -4.37 3.95 10.97
N LYS A 78 -3.74 3.50 12.06
CA LYS A 78 -4.03 2.17 12.63
C LYS A 78 -5.49 2.06 13.08
N LYS A 79 -6.01 3.08 13.75
CA LYS A 79 -7.41 3.14 14.18
C LYS A 79 -8.37 3.10 12.99
N ILE A 80 -8.09 3.87 11.93
CA ILE A 80 -8.90 3.87 10.70
C ILE A 80 -8.95 2.47 10.07
N VAL A 81 -7.81 1.77 10.02
CA VAL A 81 -7.75 0.39 9.49
C VAL A 81 -8.55 -0.57 10.36
N GLU A 82 -8.43 -0.47 11.69
CA GLU A 82 -9.19 -1.31 12.63
C GLU A 82 -10.71 -1.10 12.48
N GLU A 83 -11.16 0.15 12.43
CA GLU A 83 -12.57 0.50 12.21
C GLU A 83 -13.09 -0.01 10.84
N ALA A 84 -12.26 0.07 9.80
CA ALA A 84 -12.61 -0.46 8.47
C ALA A 84 -12.72 -1.99 8.46
N VAL A 85 -11.84 -2.69 9.18
CA VAL A 85 -11.90 -4.15 9.34
C VAL A 85 -13.16 -4.55 10.11
N GLU A 86 -13.46 -3.89 11.23
CA GLU A 86 -14.67 -4.16 12.01
C GLU A 86 -15.95 -3.94 11.18
N PHE A 87 -16.00 -2.87 10.39
CA PHE A 87 -17.10 -2.63 9.47
C PHE A 87 -17.24 -3.76 8.44
N ALA A 88 -16.13 -4.22 7.85
CA ALA A 88 -16.15 -5.28 6.84
C ALA A 88 -16.58 -6.64 7.43
N GLU A 89 -16.11 -6.99 8.63
CA GLU A 89 -16.45 -8.24 9.31
C GLU A 89 -17.92 -8.29 9.76
N ASN A 90 -18.48 -7.14 10.13
CA ASN A 90 -19.89 -7.01 10.53
C ASN A 90 -20.84 -6.73 9.37
N SER A 91 -20.32 -6.55 8.15
CA SER A 91 -21.16 -6.32 6.98
C SER A 91 -21.95 -7.59 6.64
N PRO A 92 -23.24 -7.47 6.28
CA PRO A 92 -24.05 -8.61 5.90
C PRO A 92 -23.49 -9.24 4.62
N PHE A 93 -23.57 -10.57 4.53
CA PHE A 93 -23.37 -11.26 3.26
C PHE A 93 -24.42 -10.80 2.23
N PRO A 94 -24.11 -10.86 0.93
CA PRO A 94 -25.12 -10.69 -0.11
C PRO A 94 -26.19 -11.77 0.05
N ASP A 95 -27.45 -11.34 0.17
CA ASP A 95 -28.58 -12.19 0.63
C ASP A 95 -29.55 -12.60 -0.49
N THR A 96 -29.34 -12.13 -1.72
CA THR A 96 -30.31 -12.36 -2.80
C THR A 96 -29.72 -13.08 -4.01
N GLU A 97 -30.51 -13.99 -4.59
CA GLU A 97 -30.25 -14.59 -5.90
C GLU A 97 -30.13 -13.52 -7.00
N GLU A 98 -30.80 -12.38 -6.83
CA GLU A 98 -30.68 -11.22 -7.72
C GLU A 98 -29.27 -10.62 -7.71
N GLN A 99 -28.62 -10.51 -6.55
CA GLN A 99 -27.24 -10.01 -6.43
C GLN A 99 -26.22 -10.95 -7.07
N LEU A 100 -26.52 -12.24 -7.21
CA LEU A 100 -25.64 -13.22 -7.86
C LEU A 100 -25.44 -12.92 -9.36
N TYR A 101 -26.47 -12.42 -10.03
CA TYR A 101 -26.45 -12.12 -11.48
C TYR A 101 -26.46 -10.62 -11.78
N ALA A 102 -26.50 -9.77 -10.76
CA ALA A 102 -26.38 -8.32 -10.90
C ALA A 102 -25.03 -7.93 -11.54
N ASN A 103 -25.01 -6.82 -12.28
CA ASN A 103 -23.84 -6.27 -12.98
C ASN A 103 -23.27 -7.13 -14.12
N VAL A 104 -23.96 -8.19 -14.55
CA VAL A 104 -23.61 -8.92 -15.78
C VAL A 104 -23.92 -8.08 -17.02
N TYR A 105 -25.04 -7.34 -17.00
CA TYR A 105 -25.42 -6.34 -17.99
C TYR A 105 -25.86 -5.06 -17.29
N VAL A 106 -25.94 -3.95 -18.04
CA VAL A 106 -26.12 -2.58 -17.51
C VAL A 106 -27.58 -2.10 -17.54
N GLU A 107 -28.52 -2.81 -18.18
CA GLU A 107 -29.86 -2.28 -18.54
C GLU A 107 -30.56 -1.42 -17.48
#